data_AF-A0A7S3I4U8-F1
#
_entry.id   AF-A0A7S3I4U8-F1
#
_cell.length_a   1.000
_cell.length_b   1.000
_cell.length_c   1.000
_cell.angle_alpha   90.00
_cell.angle_beta   90.00
_cell.angle_gamma   90.00
#
_symmetry.space_group_name_H-M   'P 1'
#
loop_
_entity.id
_entity.type
_entity.pdbx_description
1 polymer ?
#
loop_
_entity_poly.entity_id
_entity_poly.type
_entity_poly.pdbx_seq_one_letter_code
_entity_poly.pdbx_strand_id
1 'polypeptide(L)'
;MSVRLKRRYSLRSSTKLPIVPTVNTALTGDAAFHPSQAQRQAPGNKIKSTHYTPLTFVPIVLLLQFKNVVVCFYTFNTIMQFIPAISTNSPLASMIPTIFIILVGMGKELYLEIKRWREDKRINSLPCTTVTGCAAEGAEINCSEGEVQNLRVGDILRLDDDDYVPADCVLLQASQENGQAFTMTDALDGERNFKSKLVLPRCQKDIQQLLFARSLRLSVPEPNPDIYDFKGSIQYSFTGSDEGEEFDNEDMTNLQFVPRGSTIKFSGQLYAMVVYTGLETKLMQNLGSYTFKRSRMQQ
;
A
#
# COMPACT_ATOMS: atom_id res chain seq x y z
N MET A 1 -17.10 -26.15 -6.81
CA MET A 1 -17.42 -25.09 -7.81
C MET A 1 -17.08 -23.70 -7.23
N SER A 2 -15.88 -23.20 -7.51
CA SER A 2 -15.40 -21.91 -6.98
C SER A 2 -15.98 -20.75 -7.78
N VAL A 3 -16.97 -20.05 -7.21
CA VAL A 3 -17.50 -18.81 -7.80
C VAL A 3 -16.41 -17.72 -7.65
N ARG A 4 -15.65 -17.50 -8.73
CA ARG A 4 -14.76 -16.34 -8.87
C ARG A 4 -15.62 -15.11 -9.14
N LEU A 5 -15.94 -14.34 -8.11
CA LEU A 5 -16.36 -12.95 -8.28
C LEU A 5 -15.13 -12.14 -8.68
N LYS A 6 -14.81 -12.14 -9.97
CA LYS A 6 -13.83 -11.20 -10.55
C LYS A 6 -14.46 -9.80 -10.49
N ARG A 7 -14.16 -9.02 -9.46
CA ARG A 7 -14.15 -7.56 -9.63
C ARG A 7 -12.98 -7.24 -10.53
N ARG A 8 -13.22 -7.22 -11.84
CA ARG A 8 -12.32 -6.56 -12.80
C ARG A 8 -12.39 -5.08 -12.44
N TYR A 9 -11.34 -4.54 -11.82
CA TYR A 9 -11.08 -3.11 -11.98
C TYR A 9 -10.84 -2.92 -13.48
N SER A 10 -11.80 -2.31 -14.16
CA SER A 10 -11.63 -1.87 -15.53
C SER A 10 -10.62 -0.72 -15.49
N LEU A 11 -9.35 -1.03 -15.72
CA LEU A 11 -8.38 -0.04 -16.14
C LEU A 11 -8.75 0.29 -17.58
N ARG A 12 -9.46 1.41 -17.77
CA ARG A 12 -9.56 2.03 -19.09
C ARG A 12 -8.13 2.40 -19.50
N SER A 13 -7.58 1.64 -20.43
CA SER A 13 -6.39 2.03 -21.18
C SER A 13 -6.71 3.33 -21.92
N SER A 14 -6.33 4.44 -21.31
CA SER A 14 -6.17 5.71 -21.99
C SER A 14 -4.67 5.84 -22.15
N THR A 15 -4.20 5.83 -23.40
CA THR A 15 -2.87 6.29 -23.78
C THR A 15 -2.62 7.63 -23.09
N LYS A 16 -1.79 7.62 -22.04
CA LYS A 16 -1.43 8.81 -21.28
C LYS A 16 0.08 8.82 -21.14
N LEU A 17 0.62 10.00 -21.43
CA LEU A 17 2.04 10.33 -21.47
C LEU A 17 2.79 9.87 -20.21
N PRO A 18 4.12 9.64 -20.30
CA PRO A 18 4.95 9.26 -19.15
C PRO A 18 4.76 10.23 -17.98
N ILE A 19 4.71 9.65 -16.77
CA ILE A 19 4.39 10.35 -15.54
C ILE A 19 5.61 11.14 -15.09
N VAL A 20 5.48 12.47 -15.02
CA VAL A 20 6.46 13.37 -14.40
C VAL A 20 5.88 13.83 -13.08
N PRO A 21 6.15 13.18 -11.93
CA PRO A 21 6.00 13.84 -10.64
C PRO A 21 6.94 15.05 -10.58
N THR A 22 6.42 16.22 -10.98
CA THR A 22 7.07 17.50 -10.76
C THR A 22 6.85 17.92 -9.31
N VAL A 23 7.93 17.94 -8.54
CA VAL A 23 8.03 18.56 -7.23
C VAL A 23 8.69 19.93 -7.44
N ASN A 24 7.90 21.01 -7.45
CA ASN A 24 8.48 22.34 -7.39
C ASN A 24 8.87 22.62 -5.93
N THR A 25 10.10 22.30 -5.56
CA THR A 25 10.70 22.73 -4.29
C THR A 25 11.04 24.22 -4.42
N ALA A 26 10.21 25.07 -3.85
CA ALA A 26 10.67 26.38 -3.38
C ALA A 26 10.40 26.40 -1.87
N LEU A 27 11.29 25.78 -1.09
CA LEU A 27 11.21 25.79 0.37
C LEU A 27 11.73 27.12 0.94
N THR A 28 11.17 28.24 0.48
CA THR A 28 11.32 29.56 1.10
C THR A 28 9.94 30.08 1.47
N GLY A 29 9.55 29.85 2.74
CA GLY A 29 8.35 30.41 3.38
C GLY A 29 7.05 29.68 3.05
N ASP A 30 6.41 29.07 4.08
CA ASP A 30 5.02 28.58 4.18
C ASP A 30 4.37 27.86 2.97
N ALA A 31 5.14 27.48 1.95
CA ALA A 31 4.66 26.80 0.76
C ALA A 31 4.70 25.29 1.01
N ALA A 32 3.55 24.72 1.34
CA ALA A 32 3.33 23.28 1.28
C ALA A 32 3.76 22.75 -0.11
N PHE A 33 4.30 21.54 -0.16
CA PHE A 33 4.63 20.80 -1.39
C PHE A 33 3.40 20.78 -2.33
N HIS A 34 3.35 21.72 -3.28
CA HIS A 34 2.25 21.83 -4.23
C HIS A 34 2.64 21.16 -5.54
N PRO A 35 1.97 20.06 -5.92
CA PRO A 35 2.23 19.40 -7.18
C PRO A 35 1.77 20.25 -8.37
N SER A 36 2.62 20.42 -9.38
CA SER A 36 2.25 21.17 -10.59
C SER A 36 1.38 20.32 -11.55
N GLN A 37 0.15 20.78 -11.76
CA GLN A 37 -0.82 20.69 -12.88
C GLN A 37 -0.93 19.48 -13.86
N ALA A 38 -0.23 18.36 -13.71
CA ALA A 38 -0.53 17.15 -14.51
C ALA A 38 -0.37 15.83 -13.72
N GLN A 39 -0.70 15.84 -12.43
CA GLN A 39 -0.64 14.61 -11.64
C GLN A 39 -1.89 13.76 -11.84
N ARG A 40 -1.67 12.51 -12.26
CA ARG A 40 -2.62 11.40 -12.06
C ARG A 40 -3.08 11.45 -10.60
N GLN A 41 -4.38 11.36 -10.35
CA GLN A 41 -4.89 11.16 -8.99
C GLN A 41 -4.40 9.80 -8.48
N ALA A 42 -3.30 9.81 -7.74
CA ALA A 42 -2.76 8.63 -7.09
C ALA A 42 -3.75 8.16 -6.00
N PRO A 43 -3.92 6.85 -5.80
CA PRO A 43 -4.73 6.35 -4.71
C PRO A 43 -4.09 6.72 -3.36
N GLY A 44 -4.90 6.99 -2.34
CA GLY A 44 -4.39 7.19 -0.99
C GLY A 44 -3.68 5.95 -0.43
N ASN A 45 -2.80 6.13 0.56
CA ASN A 45 -2.00 5.03 1.12
C ASN A 45 -2.76 4.10 2.10
N LYS A 46 -4.04 4.39 2.35
CA LYS A 46 -4.90 3.60 3.24
C LYS A 46 -5.15 2.19 2.69
N ILE A 47 -4.83 1.17 3.50
CA ILE A 47 -5.14 -0.22 3.20
C ILE A 47 -6.51 -0.61 3.74
N LYS A 48 -7.27 -1.39 2.95
CA LYS A 48 -8.51 -2.03 3.38
C LYS A 48 -8.54 -3.47 2.88
N SER A 49 -8.48 -4.41 3.82
CA SER A 49 -8.56 -5.86 3.58
C SER A 49 -9.93 -6.47 3.93
N THR A 50 -10.82 -5.71 4.57
CA THR A 50 -12.22 -6.13 4.81
C THR A 50 -12.98 -6.36 3.50
N HIS A 51 -13.73 -7.46 3.42
CA HIS A 51 -14.56 -7.84 2.28
C HIS A 51 -15.97 -7.25 2.32
N TYR A 52 -16.49 -7.02 3.53
CA TYR A 52 -17.88 -6.64 3.73
C TYR A 52 -17.98 -5.24 4.30
N THR A 53 -19.05 -4.54 3.93
CA THR A 53 -19.53 -3.39 4.69
C THR A 53 -20.59 -3.88 5.68
N PRO A 54 -20.95 -3.10 6.71
CA PRO A 54 -22.01 -3.49 7.64
C PRO A 54 -23.32 -3.86 6.93
N LEU A 55 -23.64 -3.17 5.82
CA LEU A 55 -24.84 -3.42 5.01
C LEU A 55 -24.74 -4.66 4.11
N THR A 56 -23.55 -4.99 3.61
CA THR A 56 -23.38 -6.15 2.71
C THR A 56 -23.06 -7.44 3.46
N PHE A 57 -22.68 -7.36 4.74
CA PHE A 57 -22.31 -8.52 5.55
C PHE A 57 -23.44 -9.56 5.63
N VAL A 58 -24.60 -9.17 6.16
CA VAL A 58 -25.71 -10.10 6.40
C VAL A 58 -26.18 -10.81 5.12
N PRO A 59 -26.59 -10.11 4.04
CA PRO A 59 -27.14 -10.79 2.86
C PRO A 59 -26.11 -11.67 2.16
N ILE A 60 -24.85 -11.21 2.02
CA ILE A 60 -23.83 -11.97 1.29
C ILE A 60 -23.36 -13.17 2.11
N VAL A 61 -23.12 -13.00 3.42
CA VAL A 61 -22.63 -14.09 4.28
C VAL A 61 -23.71 -15.15 4.46
N LEU A 62 -24.99 -14.77 4.57
CA LEU A 62 -26.10 -15.71 4.62
C LEU A 62 -26.15 -16.57 3.34
N LEU A 63 -26.10 -15.93 2.16
CA LEU A 63 -26.02 -16.66 0.88
C LEU A 63 -24.77 -17.56 0.80
N LEU A 64 -23.67 -17.17 1.43
CA LEU A 64 -22.45 -17.96 1.46
C LEU A 64 -22.57 -19.23 2.31
N GLN A 65 -23.41 -19.23 3.35
CA GLN A 65 -23.67 -20.43 4.17
C GLN A 65 -24.27 -21.56 3.35
N PHE A 66 -25.09 -21.27 2.33
CA PHE A 66 -25.66 -22.25 1.40
C PHE A 66 -24.65 -22.89 0.44
N LYS A 67 -23.36 -22.52 0.52
CA LYS A 67 -22.31 -23.29 -0.14
C LYS A 67 -21.83 -24.48 0.69
N ASN A 68 -22.29 -24.62 1.93
CA ASN A 68 -22.00 -25.77 2.79
C ASN A 68 -23.14 -26.78 2.69
N VAL A 69 -22.82 -28.01 2.27
CA VAL A 69 -23.79 -29.11 2.09
C VAL A 69 -24.57 -29.39 3.37
N VAL A 70 -23.93 -29.27 4.54
CA VAL A 70 -24.60 -29.48 5.83
C VAL A 70 -25.70 -28.45 6.06
N VAL A 71 -25.43 -27.18 5.76
CA VAL A 71 -26.42 -26.10 5.86
C VAL A 71 -27.57 -26.31 4.87
N CYS A 72 -27.27 -26.74 3.64
CA CYS A 72 -28.28 -27.10 2.65
C CYS A 72 -29.17 -28.25 3.12
N PHE A 73 -28.59 -29.31 3.69
CA PHE A 73 -29.31 -30.46 4.21
C PHE A 73 -30.28 -30.06 5.33
N TYR A 74 -29.81 -29.35 6.36
CA TYR A 74 -30.66 -28.91 7.47
C TYR A 74 -31.74 -27.93 7.02
N THR A 75 -31.42 -27.02 6.09
CA THR A 75 -32.41 -26.08 5.54
C THR A 75 -33.48 -26.81 4.73
N PHE A 76 -33.09 -27.76 3.88
CA PHE A 76 -34.03 -28.58 3.11
C PHE A 76 -34.97 -29.39 4.02
N ASN A 77 -34.42 -30.06 5.04
CA ASN A 77 -35.23 -30.78 6.03
C ASN A 77 -36.18 -29.84 6.77
N THR A 78 -35.74 -28.63 7.11
CA THR A 78 -36.60 -27.63 7.77
C THR A 78 -37.74 -27.20 6.86
N ILE A 79 -37.48 -26.97 5.57
CA ILE A 79 -38.51 -26.61 4.58
C ILE A 79 -39.55 -27.72 4.44
N MET A 80 -39.13 -29.00 4.40
CA MET A 80 -40.06 -30.13 4.30
C MET A 80 -41.04 -30.20 5.47
N GLN A 81 -40.64 -29.78 6.67
CA GLN A 81 -41.51 -29.80 7.86
C GLN A 81 -42.61 -28.73 7.82
N PHE A 82 -42.53 -27.73 6.93
CA PHE A 82 -43.63 -26.77 6.71
C PHE A 82 -44.75 -27.33 5.84
N ILE A 83 -44.59 -28.52 5.25
CA ILE A 83 -45.62 -29.19 4.46
C ILE A 83 -46.34 -30.20 5.37
N PRO A 84 -47.59 -29.94 5.81
CA PRO A 84 -48.27 -30.77 6.81
C PRO A 84 -48.47 -32.23 6.38
N ALA A 85 -48.52 -32.50 5.07
CA ALA A 85 -48.72 -33.85 4.53
C ALA A 85 -47.51 -34.79 4.73
N ILE A 86 -46.31 -34.24 4.95
CA ILE A 86 -45.06 -35.00 5.11
C ILE A 86 -44.34 -34.66 6.42
N SER A 87 -44.89 -33.76 7.23
CA SER A 87 -44.26 -33.29 8.45
C SER A 87 -44.28 -34.36 9.53
N THR A 88 -43.12 -34.69 10.08
CA THR A 88 -42.97 -35.66 11.17
C THR A 88 -42.77 -35.01 12.53
N ASN A 89 -42.33 -33.74 12.54
CA ASN A 89 -42.05 -32.97 13.74
C ASN A 89 -42.67 -31.57 13.62
N SER A 90 -42.78 -30.85 14.74
CA SER A 90 -43.22 -29.45 14.66
C SER A 90 -42.23 -28.61 13.83
N PRO A 91 -42.72 -27.67 12.98
CA PRO A 91 -41.84 -26.80 12.19
C PRO A 91 -40.87 -26.01 13.07
N LEU A 92 -41.35 -25.51 14.21
CA LEU A 92 -40.54 -24.75 15.17
C LEU A 92 -39.37 -25.58 15.75
N ALA A 93 -39.62 -26.82 16.16
CA ALA A 93 -38.56 -27.69 16.67
C ALA A 93 -37.47 -27.95 15.60
N SER A 94 -37.88 -28.06 14.34
CA SER A 94 -36.98 -28.32 13.21
C SER A 94 -36.17 -27.10 12.80
N MET A 95 -36.65 -25.88 13.07
CA MET A 95 -35.90 -24.64 12.81
C MET A 95 -34.72 -24.44 13.76
N ILE A 96 -34.79 -24.93 14.99
CA ILE A 96 -33.78 -24.67 16.04
C ILE A 96 -32.37 -25.07 15.56
N PRO A 97 -32.11 -26.30 15.07
CA PRO A 97 -30.78 -26.70 14.62
C PRO A 97 -30.29 -25.90 13.39
N THR A 98 -31.21 -25.56 12.47
CA THR A 98 -30.91 -24.82 11.24
C THR A 98 -30.53 -23.38 11.52
N ILE A 99 -31.28 -22.69 12.40
CA ILE A 99 -30.94 -21.35 12.85
C ILE A 99 -29.60 -21.39 13.58
N PHE A 100 -29.40 -22.36 14.48
CA PHE A 100 -28.16 -22.49 15.25
C PHE A 100 -26.93 -22.62 14.33
N ILE A 101 -26.95 -23.53 13.35
CA ILE A 101 -25.80 -23.73 12.46
C ILE A 101 -25.51 -22.49 11.59
N ILE A 102 -26.56 -21.80 11.11
CA ILE A 102 -26.41 -20.55 10.35
C ILE A 102 -25.82 -19.45 11.24
N LEU A 103 -26.32 -19.27 12.47
CA LEU A 103 -25.82 -18.27 13.41
C LEU A 103 -24.36 -18.50 13.77
N VAL A 104 -23.96 -19.74 14.05
CA VAL A 104 -22.55 -20.07 14.32
C VAL A 104 -21.68 -19.77 13.09
N GLY A 105 -22.14 -20.14 11.89
CA GLY A 105 -21.43 -19.86 10.64
C GLY A 105 -21.25 -18.37 10.37
N MET A 106 -22.31 -17.58 10.56
CA MET A 106 -22.27 -16.13 10.42
C MET A 106 -21.41 -15.47 11.50
N GLY A 107 -21.50 -15.92 12.75
CA GLY A 107 -20.71 -15.41 13.87
C GLY A 107 -19.21 -15.60 13.66
N LYS A 108 -18.81 -16.77 13.13
CA LYS A 108 -17.42 -17.02 12.73
C LYS A 108 -16.94 -16.03 11.67
N GLU A 109 -17.73 -15.80 10.62
CA GLU A 109 -17.33 -14.88 9.54
C GLU A 109 -17.26 -13.44 10.05
N LEU A 110 -18.19 -13.03 10.93
CA LEU A 110 -18.16 -11.73 11.59
C LEU A 110 -16.88 -11.54 12.41
N TYR A 111 -16.51 -12.55 13.19
CA TYR A 111 -15.28 -12.51 13.99
C TYR A 111 -14.03 -12.32 13.11
N LEU A 112 -13.94 -13.07 12.01
CA LEU A 112 -12.84 -12.94 11.05
C LEU A 112 -12.80 -11.55 10.41
N GLU A 113 -13.96 -10.97 10.11
CA GLU A 113 -14.06 -9.65 9.52
C GLU A 113 -13.66 -8.53 10.50
N ILE A 114 -14.09 -8.63 11.77
CA ILE A 114 -13.67 -7.71 12.84
C ILE A 114 -12.15 -7.79 13.03
N LYS A 115 -11.57 -9.00 13.01
CA LYS A 115 -10.12 -9.18 13.11
C LYS A 115 -9.39 -8.44 11.98
N ARG A 116 -9.85 -8.56 10.73
CA ARG A 116 -9.30 -7.82 9.59
C ARG A 116 -9.42 -6.32 9.77
N TRP A 117 -10.59 -5.83 10.18
CA TRP A 117 -10.82 -4.40 10.41
C TRP A 117 -9.89 -3.83 11.48
N ARG A 118 -9.68 -4.55 12.59
CA ARG A 118 -8.76 -4.12 13.65
C ARG A 118 -7.33 -4.04 13.14
N GLU A 119 -6.91 -5.03 12.34
CA GLU A 119 -5.56 -5.06 11.77
C GLU A 119 -5.36 -3.95 10.73
N ASP A 120 -6.33 -3.72 9.85
CA ASP A 120 -6.31 -2.58 8.92
C ASP A 120 -6.21 -1.26 9.69
N LYS A 121 -6.98 -1.08 10.77
CA LYS A 121 -6.92 0.14 11.59
C LYS A 121 -5.53 0.32 12.21
N ARG A 122 -4.96 -0.75 12.77
CA ARG A 122 -3.63 -0.76 13.39
C ARG A 122 -2.54 -0.39 12.38
N ILE A 123 -2.54 -1.01 11.20
CA ILE A 123 -1.55 -0.73 10.15
C ILE A 123 -1.68 0.71 9.64
N ASN A 124 -2.91 1.16 9.40
CA ASN A 124 -3.15 2.51 8.86
C ASN A 124 -2.77 3.63 9.83
N SER A 125 -2.80 3.37 11.14
CA SER A 125 -2.42 4.33 12.19
C SER A 125 -0.98 4.17 12.68
N LEU A 126 -0.13 3.41 11.97
CA LEU A 126 1.30 3.37 12.30
C LEU A 126 1.90 4.77 12.14
N PRO A 127 2.81 5.18 13.03
CA PRO A 127 3.48 6.47 12.92
C PRO A 127 4.40 6.48 11.70
N CYS A 128 4.57 7.65 11.10
CA CYS A 128 5.60 7.90 10.10
C CYS A 128 6.10 9.34 10.22
N THR A 129 7.38 9.54 9.93
CA THR A 129 8.02 10.84 9.95
C THR A 129 8.17 11.37 8.53
N THR A 130 7.62 12.55 8.27
CA THR A 130 7.69 13.22 6.96
C THR A 130 8.48 14.51 7.06
N VAL A 131 9.28 14.83 6.04
CA VAL A 131 10.01 16.09 5.94
C VAL A 131 9.06 17.19 5.50
N THR A 132 9.02 18.28 6.28
CA THR A 132 8.17 19.45 6.01
C THR A 132 8.94 20.60 5.40
N GLY A 133 10.26 20.68 5.64
CA GLY A 133 11.13 21.65 5.01
C GLY A 133 12.47 21.77 5.73
N CYS A 134 13.29 22.73 5.30
CA CYS A 134 14.54 23.10 5.93
C CYS A 134 14.62 24.62 6.01
N ALA A 135 14.95 25.18 7.18
CA ALA A 135 14.88 26.64 7.40
C ALA A 135 15.98 27.42 6.67
N ALA A 136 17.18 26.84 6.58
CA ALA A 136 18.33 27.39 5.87
C ALA A 136 19.30 26.26 5.50
N GLU A 137 20.17 26.50 4.52
CA GLU A 137 21.27 25.58 4.23
C GLU A 137 22.18 25.47 5.47
N GLY A 138 22.43 24.25 5.93
CA GLY A 138 23.09 23.89 7.19
C GLY A 138 22.19 23.78 8.43
N ALA A 139 20.89 24.07 8.34
CA ALA A 139 19.96 23.99 9.48
C ALA A 139 19.42 22.57 9.72
N GLU A 140 18.77 22.31 10.85
CA GLU A 140 18.11 21.03 11.07
C GLU A 140 16.88 20.85 10.14
N ILE A 141 16.68 19.63 9.64
CA ILE A 141 15.56 19.31 8.75
C ILE A 141 14.28 19.19 9.57
N ASN A 142 13.30 20.05 9.29
CA ASN A 142 12.03 20.06 9.99
C ASN A 142 11.20 18.84 9.59
N CYS A 143 10.91 17.99 10.57
CA CYS A 143 10.10 16.79 10.38
C CYS A 143 8.76 16.93 11.11
N SER A 144 7.72 16.30 10.57
CA SER A 144 6.42 16.15 11.23
C SER A 144 6.06 14.68 11.37
N GLU A 145 5.49 14.34 12.51
CA GLU A 145 4.90 13.03 12.75
C GLU A 145 3.50 12.97 12.17
N GLY A 146 3.19 11.86 11.51
CA GLY A 146 1.88 11.58 10.95
C GLY A 146 1.56 10.11 10.99
N GLU A 147 0.45 9.74 10.34
CA GLU A 147 0.03 8.35 10.18
C GLU A 147 0.29 7.88 8.75
N VAL A 148 0.71 6.63 8.59
CA VAL A 148 1.03 6.06 7.28
C VAL A 148 -0.12 6.11 6.27
N GLN A 149 -1.38 6.11 6.73
CA GLN A 149 -2.54 6.21 5.83
C GLN A 149 -2.66 7.58 5.14
N ASN A 150 -2.04 8.61 5.68
CA ASN A 150 -2.10 9.98 5.17
C ASN A 150 -1.00 10.29 4.15
N LEU A 151 -0.04 9.38 3.96
CA LEU A 151 1.03 9.52 2.99
C LEU A 151 0.50 9.65 1.56
N ARG A 152 1.14 10.53 0.80
CA ARG A 152 0.86 10.85 -0.59
C ARG A 152 2.13 10.72 -1.44
N VAL A 153 1.94 10.56 -2.73
CA VAL A 153 3.03 10.58 -3.70
C VAL A 153 3.70 11.96 -3.67
N GLY A 154 5.03 11.97 -3.57
CA GLY A 154 5.85 13.17 -3.44
C GLY A 154 6.26 13.51 -2.01
N ASP A 155 5.62 12.91 -0.99
CA ASP A 155 6.05 13.10 0.40
C ASP A 155 7.45 12.51 0.58
N ILE A 156 8.30 13.20 1.35
CA ILE A 156 9.63 12.71 1.70
C ILE A 156 9.55 12.13 3.11
N LEU A 157 9.88 10.86 3.23
CA LEU A 157 9.98 10.14 4.50
C LEU A 157 11.37 10.30 5.08
N ARG A 158 11.43 10.46 6.39
CA ARG A 158 12.62 10.18 7.19
C ARG A 158 12.44 8.80 7.82
N LEU A 159 13.37 7.90 7.55
CA LEU A 159 13.40 6.53 8.02
C LEU A 159 14.69 6.29 8.80
N ASP A 160 14.59 5.59 9.91
CA ASP A 160 15.75 5.15 10.69
C ASP A 160 15.97 3.64 10.49
N ASP A 161 17.07 3.12 11.06
CA ASP A 161 17.34 1.68 11.03
C ASP A 161 16.21 0.89 11.72
N ASP A 162 15.85 -0.26 11.13
CA ASP A 162 14.75 -1.13 11.54
C ASP A 162 13.33 -0.62 11.24
N ASP A 163 13.19 0.55 10.60
CA ASP A 163 11.88 1.04 10.17
C ASP A 163 11.29 0.24 9.00
N TYR A 164 9.97 0.08 9.04
CA TYR A 164 9.19 -0.48 7.95
C TYR A 164 8.84 0.59 6.92
N VAL A 165 9.07 0.28 5.66
CA VAL A 165 8.76 1.19 4.55
C VAL A 165 7.25 1.13 4.23
N PRO A 166 6.49 2.23 4.42
CA PRO A 166 5.03 2.20 4.37
C PRO A 166 4.43 2.35 2.96
N ALA A 167 5.22 2.77 1.97
CA ALA A 167 4.83 3.00 0.58
C ALA A 167 6.03 2.71 -0.33
N ASP A 168 5.84 2.59 -1.64
CA ASP A 168 7.00 2.40 -2.53
C ASP A 168 7.75 3.72 -2.64
N CYS A 169 9.05 3.69 -2.34
CA CYS A 169 9.88 4.89 -2.24
C CYS A 169 11.13 4.79 -3.10
N VAL A 170 11.68 5.95 -3.43
CA VAL A 170 13.01 6.11 -4.03
C VAL A 170 13.91 6.78 -3.02
N LEU A 171 15.09 6.22 -2.80
CA LEU A 171 16.07 6.76 -1.87
C LEU A 171 16.67 8.05 -2.42
N LEU A 172 16.65 9.09 -1.58
CA LEU A 172 17.29 10.37 -1.87
C LEU A 172 18.67 10.43 -1.22
N GLN A 173 18.76 10.19 0.09
CA GLN A 173 20.01 10.29 0.83
C GLN A 173 20.05 9.25 1.94
N ALA A 174 21.26 8.76 2.26
CA ALA A 174 21.53 7.88 3.40
C ALA A 174 22.74 8.42 4.17
N SER A 175 22.71 8.34 5.50
CA SER A 175 23.72 8.91 6.39
C SER A 175 25.09 8.22 6.34
N GLN A 176 25.19 7.03 5.75
CA GLN A 176 26.45 6.27 5.63
C GLN A 176 27.41 6.94 4.64
N GLU A 177 28.72 6.79 4.85
CA GLU A 177 29.78 7.51 4.11
C GLU A 177 29.75 7.37 2.57
N ASN A 178 29.11 6.31 2.05
CA ASN A 178 28.95 6.06 0.61
C ASN A 178 27.50 6.10 0.12
N GLY A 179 26.57 6.58 0.96
CA GLY A 179 25.13 6.57 0.66
C GLY A 179 24.57 5.15 0.41
N GLN A 180 25.20 4.14 1.00
CA GLN A 180 24.74 2.76 0.95
C GLN A 180 23.70 2.52 2.05
N ALA A 181 22.66 1.79 1.70
CA ALA A 181 21.65 1.31 2.63
C ALA A 181 21.39 -0.17 2.35
N PHE A 182 20.84 -0.89 3.32
CA PHE A 182 20.41 -2.26 3.11
C PHE A 182 18.91 -2.37 3.38
N THR A 183 18.28 -3.28 2.64
CA THR A 183 16.86 -3.56 2.82
C THR A 183 16.64 -5.05 2.95
N MET A 184 15.74 -5.45 3.84
CA MET A 184 15.26 -6.82 3.95
C MET A 184 13.85 -6.87 3.37
N THR A 185 13.60 -7.80 2.45
CA THR A 185 12.32 -7.94 1.71
C THR A 185 11.52 -9.16 2.14
N ASP A 186 11.67 -9.60 3.38
CA ASP A 186 11.02 -10.79 3.92
C ASP A 186 9.48 -10.76 3.79
N ALA A 187 8.88 -9.58 3.82
CA ALA A 187 7.45 -9.39 3.59
C ALA A 187 6.98 -9.59 2.13
N LEU A 188 7.88 -9.47 1.13
CA LEU A 188 7.54 -9.55 -0.30
C LEU A 188 7.85 -10.92 -0.90
N ASP A 189 9.06 -11.43 -0.70
CA ASP A 189 9.55 -12.66 -1.33
C ASP A 189 9.96 -13.74 -0.32
N GLY A 190 9.88 -13.45 0.99
CA GLY A 190 10.27 -14.37 2.04
C GLY A 190 11.79 -14.57 2.16
N GLU A 191 12.59 -13.81 1.39
CA GLU A 191 14.04 -13.84 1.49
C GLU A 191 14.49 -13.06 2.73
N ARG A 192 15.42 -13.63 3.49
CA ARG A 192 16.01 -12.98 4.67
C ARG A 192 17.36 -12.31 4.38
N ASN A 193 17.74 -12.26 3.12
CA ASN A 193 19.02 -11.69 2.72
C ASN A 193 18.92 -10.17 2.67
N PHE A 194 20.01 -9.51 3.07
CA PHE A 194 20.14 -8.08 2.87
C PHE A 194 20.34 -7.79 1.39
N LYS A 195 19.51 -6.90 0.83
CA LYS A 195 19.66 -6.36 -0.51
C LYS A 195 20.30 -4.99 -0.40
N SER A 196 21.47 -4.84 -1.01
CA SER A 196 22.20 -3.57 -1.08
C SER A 196 21.42 -2.56 -1.92
N LYS A 197 21.29 -1.35 -1.39
CA LYS A 197 20.68 -0.18 -2.02
C LYS A 197 21.70 0.94 -2.01
N LEU A 198 21.64 1.79 -3.02
CA LEU A 198 22.60 2.86 -3.20
C LEU A 198 21.87 4.11 -3.65
N VAL A 199 22.03 5.19 -2.90
CA VAL A 199 21.51 6.50 -3.30
C VAL A 199 22.32 7.05 -4.47
N LEU A 200 21.73 7.97 -5.23
CA LEU A 200 22.39 8.58 -6.37
C LEU A 200 23.67 9.31 -5.91
N PRO A 201 24.80 9.21 -6.65
CA PRO A 201 26.10 9.76 -6.24
C PRO A 201 26.04 11.23 -5.82
N ARG A 202 25.25 12.03 -6.53
CA ARG A 202 25.09 13.46 -6.23
C ARG A 202 24.35 13.73 -4.93
N CYS A 203 23.48 12.80 -4.53
CA CYS A 203 22.63 12.90 -3.35
C CYS A 203 23.27 12.27 -2.10
N GLN A 204 24.48 11.71 -2.22
CA GLN A 204 25.20 11.05 -1.11
C GLN A 204 25.68 12.04 -0.06
N LYS A 205 26.10 13.24 -0.47
CA LYS A 205 26.79 14.20 0.42
C LYS A 205 25.85 14.97 1.32
N ASP A 206 24.76 15.49 0.75
CA ASP A 206 23.80 16.29 1.51
C ASP A 206 22.43 16.27 0.85
N ILE A 207 21.40 15.95 1.63
CA ILE A 207 20.01 16.04 1.17
C ILE A 207 19.55 17.49 1.05
N GLN A 208 20.14 18.41 1.80
CA GLN A 208 19.73 19.81 1.78
C GLN A 208 19.86 20.43 0.40
N GLN A 209 20.86 20.00 -0.38
CA GLN A 209 20.97 20.37 -1.78
C GLN A 209 19.67 20.09 -2.53
N LEU A 210 19.12 18.87 -2.41
CA LEU A 210 17.85 18.51 -3.04
C LEU A 210 16.64 19.24 -2.45
N LEU A 211 16.62 19.50 -1.14
CA LEU A 211 15.51 20.23 -0.50
C LEU A 211 15.47 21.70 -0.94
N PHE A 212 16.63 22.32 -1.11
CA PHE A 212 16.77 23.70 -1.60
C PHE A 212 16.84 23.80 -3.13
N ALA A 213 16.81 22.69 -3.86
CA ALA A 213 16.72 22.69 -5.31
C ALA A 213 15.47 23.46 -5.74
N ARG A 214 15.59 24.34 -6.73
CA ARG A 214 14.48 25.14 -7.26
C ARG A 214 13.40 24.29 -7.90
N SER A 215 13.79 23.16 -8.47
CA SER A 215 12.87 22.17 -8.99
C SER A 215 13.46 20.79 -8.82
N LEU A 216 12.64 19.83 -8.42
CA LEU A 216 12.97 18.42 -8.36
C LEU A 216 11.87 17.65 -9.10
N ARG A 217 12.20 16.94 -10.17
CA ARG A 217 11.22 16.15 -10.92
C ARG A 217 11.68 14.73 -10.96
N LEU A 218 10.88 13.83 -10.42
CA LEU A 218 11.08 12.42 -10.68
C LEU A 218 10.28 12.09 -11.95
N SER A 219 10.76 11.13 -12.72
CA SER A 219 10.05 10.49 -13.82
C SER A 219 10.06 9.00 -13.50
N VAL A 220 8.89 8.42 -13.29
CA VAL A 220 8.75 7.03 -12.84
C VAL A 220 7.86 6.25 -13.81
N PRO A 221 8.09 4.94 -13.98
CA PRO A 221 7.32 4.13 -14.91
C PRO A 221 5.87 3.96 -14.42
N GLU A 222 5.02 3.28 -15.21
CA GLU A 222 3.72 2.88 -14.68
C GLU A 222 3.89 1.82 -13.56
N PRO A 223 3.00 1.82 -12.55
CA PRO A 223 3.02 0.83 -11.49
C PRO A 223 2.96 -0.60 -12.04
N ASN A 224 4.01 -1.40 -11.78
CA ASN A 224 4.13 -2.77 -12.26
C ASN A 224 4.43 -3.75 -11.10
N PRO A 225 3.98 -5.01 -11.19
CA PRO A 225 4.11 -5.98 -10.11
C PRO A 225 5.53 -6.58 -10.00
N ASP A 226 6.40 -6.39 -10.98
CA ASP A 226 7.74 -6.99 -10.92
C ASP A 226 8.61 -6.25 -9.88
N ILE A 227 8.92 -6.90 -8.76
CA ILE A 227 9.71 -6.32 -7.66
C ILE A 227 11.15 -6.00 -8.06
N TYR A 228 11.62 -6.50 -9.20
CA TYR A 228 12.97 -6.27 -9.71
C TYR A 228 13.04 -5.21 -10.80
N ASP A 229 11.89 -4.83 -11.39
CA ASP A 229 11.81 -3.86 -12.46
C ASP A 229 11.48 -2.45 -11.93
N PHE A 230 12.49 -1.58 -11.97
CA PHE A 230 12.30 -0.15 -11.75
C PHE A 230 13.32 0.62 -12.61
N LYS A 231 12.81 1.53 -13.44
CA LYS A 231 13.59 2.42 -14.30
C LYS A 231 12.94 3.79 -14.27
N GLY A 232 13.52 4.70 -13.51
CA GLY A 232 13.09 6.09 -13.43
C GLY A 232 14.24 7.03 -13.76
N SER A 233 13.96 8.32 -13.75
CA SER A 233 15.00 9.34 -13.77
C SER A 233 14.64 10.46 -12.82
N ILE A 234 15.65 11.19 -12.34
CA ILE A 234 15.48 12.37 -11.51
C ILE A 234 16.11 13.56 -12.22
N GLN A 235 15.38 14.66 -12.28
CA GLN A 235 15.81 15.92 -12.87
C GLN A 235 15.76 16.99 -11.80
N TYR A 236 16.84 17.74 -11.61
CA TYR A 236 16.86 18.81 -10.63
C TYR A 236 17.57 20.06 -11.18
N SER A 237 17.20 21.22 -10.63
CA SER A 237 17.83 22.51 -10.95
C SER A 237 18.07 23.31 -9.67
N PHE A 238 19.17 24.06 -9.61
CA PHE A 238 19.55 24.89 -8.46
C PHE A 238 19.56 26.37 -8.84
N THR A 239 19.31 27.24 -7.86
CA THR A 239 19.44 28.70 -8.03
C THR A 239 20.91 29.10 -8.12
N GLY A 240 21.36 29.56 -9.29
CA GLY A 240 22.72 30.08 -9.49
C GLY A 240 23.30 29.93 -10.91
N SER A 241 22.66 29.16 -11.80
CA SER A 241 23.03 29.10 -13.21
C SER A 241 22.38 30.27 -13.97
N ASP A 242 23.04 31.43 -13.95
CA ASP A 242 22.78 32.47 -14.94
C ASP A 242 23.14 31.93 -16.34
N GLU A 243 22.20 32.07 -17.28
CA GLU A 243 22.27 31.64 -18.69
C GLU A 243 22.14 30.12 -18.96
N GLY A 244 20.88 29.65 -18.99
CA GLY A 244 20.49 28.33 -19.49
C GLY A 244 19.97 27.40 -18.40
N GLU A 245 18.74 26.89 -18.55
CA GLU A 245 18.18 25.89 -17.63
C GLU A 245 18.87 24.52 -17.82
N GLU A 246 20.09 24.37 -17.33
CA GLU A 246 20.71 23.04 -17.23
C GLU A 246 20.05 22.25 -16.11
N PHE A 247 19.18 21.31 -16.50
CA PHE A 247 18.70 20.27 -15.60
C PHE A 247 19.72 19.14 -15.57
N ASP A 248 20.30 18.90 -14.40
CA ASP A 248 21.00 17.66 -14.16
C ASP A 248 19.98 16.52 -14.20
N ASN A 249 20.25 15.48 -14.99
CA ASN A 249 19.39 14.32 -15.13
C ASN A 249 20.19 13.05 -14.79
N GLU A 250 19.67 12.27 -13.85
CA GLU A 250 20.27 11.01 -13.43
C GLU A 250 19.26 9.87 -13.53
N ASP A 251 19.70 8.76 -14.11
CA ASP A 251 18.90 7.55 -14.22
C ASP A 251 18.88 6.80 -12.88
N MET A 252 17.70 6.30 -12.53
CA MET A 252 17.47 5.52 -11.32
C MET A 252 17.04 4.11 -11.71
N THR A 253 17.57 3.15 -10.97
CA THR A 253 17.28 1.73 -11.16
C THR A 253 16.69 1.14 -9.88
N ASN A 254 16.49 -0.17 -9.85
CA ASN A 254 16.07 -0.87 -8.63
C ASN A 254 17.09 -0.75 -7.47
N LEU A 255 18.30 -0.25 -7.70
CA LEU A 255 19.26 0.06 -6.62
C LEU A 255 18.80 1.22 -5.74
N GLN A 256 18.06 2.19 -6.31
CA GLN A 256 17.54 3.36 -5.61
C GLN A 256 16.10 3.14 -5.12
N PHE A 257 15.42 2.09 -5.56
CA PHE A 257 14.01 1.84 -5.25
C PHE A 257 13.85 0.93 -4.02
N VAL A 258 12.92 1.25 -3.13
CA VAL A 258 12.58 0.42 -1.98
C VAL A 258 11.06 0.19 -1.94
N PRO A 259 10.62 -1.07 -2.09
CA PRO A 259 9.18 -1.36 -2.10
C PRO A 259 8.60 -1.35 -0.69
N ARG A 260 7.29 -1.07 -0.62
CA ARG A 260 6.47 -1.18 0.58
C ARG A 260 6.64 -2.54 1.26
N GLY A 261 6.81 -2.54 2.57
CA GLY A 261 6.98 -3.76 3.38
C GLY A 261 8.44 -4.19 3.53
N SER A 262 9.37 -3.53 2.86
CA SER A 262 10.79 -3.69 3.17
C SER A 262 11.11 -3.12 4.55
N THR A 263 12.11 -3.69 5.22
CA THR A 263 12.70 -3.15 6.44
C THR A 263 14.05 -2.53 6.13
N ILE A 264 14.28 -1.30 6.58
CA ILE A 264 15.55 -0.59 6.41
C ILE A 264 16.59 -1.14 7.40
N LYS A 265 17.84 -1.31 6.95
CA LYS A 265 18.96 -1.85 7.74
C LYS A 265 20.26 -1.13 7.40
N PHE A 266 21.07 -0.86 8.42
CA PHE A 266 22.42 -0.33 8.30
C PHE A 266 22.55 0.93 7.43
N SER A 267 21.55 1.81 7.45
CA SER A 267 21.56 3.10 6.74
C SER A 267 21.75 4.30 7.68
N GLY A 268 21.61 4.10 8.99
CA GLY A 268 21.47 5.22 9.93
C GLY A 268 20.19 5.99 9.61
N GLN A 269 20.31 7.30 9.40
CA GLN A 269 19.21 8.12 8.90
C GLN A 269 19.11 8.03 7.37
N LEU A 270 17.90 7.79 6.88
CA LEU A 270 17.60 7.61 5.46
C LEU A 270 16.43 8.50 5.07
N TYR A 271 16.56 9.18 3.94
CA TYR A 271 15.46 9.94 3.36
C TYR A 271 15.04 9.35 2.03
N ALA A 272 13.72 9.17 1.87
CA ALA A 272 13.16 8.55 0.68
C ALA A 272 11.89 9.26 0.24
N MET A 273 11.73 9.49 -1.05
CA MET A 273 10.52 10.08 -1.62
C MET A 273 9.51 8.99 -1.98
N VAL A 274 8.25 9.19 -1.60
CA VAL A 274 7.15 8.29 -1.94
C VAL A 274 6.81 8.43 -3.44
N VAL A 275 6.88 7.32 -4.19
CA VAL A 275 6.55 7.30 -5.63
C VAL A 275 5.26 6.55 -5.94
N TYR A 276 4.92 5.49 -5.19
CA TYR A 276 3.62 4.82 -5.30
C TYR A 276 3.00 4.57 -3.93
N THR A 277 1.68 4.70 -3.85
CA THR A 277 0.90 4.56 -2.62
C THR A 277 -0.22 3.52 -2.78
N GLY A 278 -0.66 2.94 -1.66
CA GLY A 278 -1.84 2.08 -1.62
C GLY A 278 -1.80 0.93 -2.65
N LEU A 279 -2.84 0.84 -3.48
CA LEU A 279 -3.02 -0.23 -4.47
C LEU A 279 -1.98 -0.22 -5.61
N GLU A 280 -1.25 0.88 -5.79
CA GLU A 280 -0.21 0.98 -6.83
C GLU A 280 1.14 0.45 -6.35
N THR A 281 1.32 0.21 -5.05
CA THR A 281 2.57 -0.37 -4.54
C THR A 281 2.81 -1.79 -5.05
N LYS A 282 4.07 -2.16 -5.32
CA LYS A 282 4.44 -3.49 -5.82
C LYS A 282 3.94 -4.61 -4.90
N LEU A 283 4.00 -4.41 -3.58
CA LEU A 283 3.44 -5.37 -2.61
C LEU A 283 1.95 -5.60 -2.85
N MET A 284 1.16 -4.52 -3.00
CA MET A 284 -0.28 -4.61 -3.20
C MET A 284 -0.67 -5.16 -4.58
N GLN A 285 0.16 -4.95 -5.59
CA GLN A 285 -0.04 -5.54 -6.91
C GLN A 285 0.25 -7.06 -6.94
N ASN A 286 1.21 -7.52 -6.14
CA ASN A 286 1.52 -8.95 -5.98
C ASN A 286 0.59 -9.67 -5.01
N LEU A 287 -0.05 -8.94 -4.10
CA LEU A 287 -1.21 -9.40 -3.33
C LEU A 287 -2.38 -9.59 -4.30
N GLY A 288 -2.35 -10.66 -5.08
CA GLY A 288 -3.36 -10.98 -6.10
C GLY A 288 -4.79 -10.95 -5.53
N SER A 289 -5.79 -10.90 -6.42
CA SER A 289 -7.19 -10.72 -6.00
C SER A 289 -7.56 -11.72 -4.91
N TYR A 290 -8.03 -11.21 -3.75
CA TYR A 290 -8.41 -12.06 -2.62
C TYR A 290 -9.31 -13.20 -3.08
N THR A 291 -8.91 -14.43 -2.75
CA THR A 291 -9.73 -15.63 -2.94
C THR A 291 -10.10 -16.17 -1.57
N PHE A 292 -11.39 -16.48 -1.39
CA PHE A 292 -11.86 -17.16 -0.18
C PHE A 292 -11.11 -18.49 -0.03
N LYS A 293 -10.18 -18.55 0.93
CA LYS A 293 -9.48 -19.79 1.27
C LYS A 293 -10.50 -20.78 1.83
N ARG A 294 -10.65 -21.92 1.16
CA ARG A 294 -11.43 -23.08 1.65
C ARG A 294 -10.48 -24.18 2.06
N SER A 295 -10.78 -24.85 3.17
CA SER A 295 -10.06 -26.08 3.54
C SER A 295 -10.33 -27.15 2.48
N ARG A 296 -9.29 -27.90 2.10
CA ARG A 296 -9.38 -29.01 1.14
C ARG A 296 -10.34 -30.11 1.60
N MET A 297 -10.58 -30.22 2.91
CA MET A 297 -11.54 -31.17 3.49
C MET A 297 -13.01 -30.73 3.36
N GLN A 298 -13.28 -29.48 2.93
CA GLN A 298 -14.63 -28.93 2.75
C GLN A 298 -15.01 -28.75 1.26
N GLN A 299 -14.24 -29.32 0.33
CA GLN A 299 -14.54 -29.28 -1.10
C GLN A 299 -15.33 -30.50 -1.56
#